data_AF-A0A376EV32-F1
#
_entry.id   AF-A0A376EV32-F1
#
_cell.length_a   1.000
_cell.length_b   1.000
_cell.length_c   1.000
_cell.angle_alpha   90.00
_cell.angle_beta   90.00
_cell.angle_gamma   90.00
#
_symmetry.space_group_name_H-M   'P 1'
#
loop_
_entity.id
_entity.type
_entity.pdbx_description
1 polymer ?
#
loop_
_entity_poly.entity_id
_entity_poly.type
_entity_poly.pdbx_seq_one_letter_code
_entity_poly.pdbx_strand_id
1 'polypeptide(L)'
;MLKYQIPVVCVEVNGPGSFAGKLLRQALKGTSCGVREEFSITNKQKRILDAFEAPLSSRFLWAHTDVLDGPVYDQMRDFNPALTNQPDDFIDSGAGAISQTPVRIGKVVGIPTGHAREDWQLSDGDHLVDVDY
;
A
#
# COMPACT_ATOMS: atom_id res chain seq x y z
N MET A 1 -18.99 9.09 6.40
CA MET A 1 -18.98 7.78 5.74
C MET A 1 -17.64 7.62 5.01
N LEU A 2 -16.87 6.56 5.25
CA LEU A 2 -15.59 6.31 4.58
C LEU A 2 -15.83 5.91 3.12
N LYS A 3 -15.26 6.65 2.16
CA LYS A 3 -15.55 6.50 0.71
C LYS A 3 -14.93 5.24 0.08
N TYR A 4 -13.77 4.79 0.56
CA TYR A 4 -12.96 3.76 -0.11
C TYR A 4 -12.62 2.55 0.75
N GLN A 5 -13.06 2.49 2.02
CA GLN A 5 -12.82 1.39 2.97
C GLN A 5 -11.41 0.78 2.89
N ILE A 6 -10.38 1.62 2.83
CA ILE A 6 -8.98 1.17 2.71
C ILE A 6 -8.54 0.63 4.07
N PRO A 7 -8.13 -0.65 4.19
CA PRO A 7 -7.77 -1.25 5.47
C PRO A 7 -6.36 -0.86 5.93
N VAL A 8 -5.46 -0.53 5.00
CA VAL A 8 -4.08 -0.13 5.32
C VAL A 8 -3.53 0.81 4.26
N VAL A 9 -2.77 1.81 4.69
CA VAL A 9 -1.95 2.68 3.84
C VAL A 9 -0.48 2.36 4.09
N CYS A 10 0.24 1.99 3.03
CA CYS A 10 1.69 1.76 3.09
C CYS A 10 2.42 3.04 2.67
N VAL A 11 3.42 3.45 3.44
CA VAL A 11 4.19 4.67 3.24
C VAL A 11 5.66 4.30 3.11
N GLU A 12 6.26 4.60 1.97
CA GLU A 12 7.70 4.41 1.79
C GLU A 12 8.49 5.42 2.64
N VAL A 13 9.48 4.95 3.39
CA VAL A 13 10.31 5.78 4.28
C VAL A 13 11.73 6.00 3.75
N ASN A 14 11.99 5.64 2.51
CA ASN A 14 13.25 5.92 1.80
C ASN A 14 13.31 7.40 1.39
N GLY A 15 13.62 8.28 2.35
CA GLY A 15 13.64 9.74 2.15
C GLY A 15 12.86 10.47 3.25
N PRO A 16 12.24 11.65 3.00
CA PRO A 16 11.52 12.42 4.03
C PRO A 16 10.28 11.70 4.63
N GLY A 17 9.96 10.50 4.14
CA GLY A 17 8.79 9.69 4.52
C GLY A 17 8.70 9.27 6.00
N SER A 18 9.78 9.39 6.78
CA SER A 18 9.76 9.18 8.25
C SER A 18 8.72 10.06 8.97
N PHE A 19 8.42 11.25 8.43
CA PHE A 19 7.44 12.16 9.01
C PHE A 19 6.00 11.87 8.57
N ALA A 20 5.81 11.51 7.30
CA ALA A 20 4.49 11.27 6.71
C ALA A 20 3.75 10.10 7.38
N GLY A 21 4.44 9.01 7.70
CA GLY A 21 3.85 7.85 8.38
C GLY A 21 3.29 8.20 9.76
N LYS A 22 4.02 9.00 10.55
CA LYS A 22 3.56 9.46 11.88
C LYS A 22 2.34 10.37 11.79
N LEU A 23 2.34 11.32 10.86
CA LEU A 23 1.19 12.19 10.62
C LEU A 23 -0.05 11.40 10.17
N LEU A 24 0.14 10.43 9.26
CA LEU A 24 -0.96 9.57 8.80
C LEU A 24 -1.53 8.72 9.94
N ARG A 25 -0.69 8.17 10.82
CA ARG A 25 -1.16 7.45 12.02
C ARG A 25 -2.02 8.33 12.91
N GLN A 26 -1.65 9.58 13.09
CA GLN A 26 -2.44 10.54 13.86
C GLN A 26 -3.74 10.90 13.14
N ALA A 27 -3.69 11.17 11.83
CA ALA A 27 -4.84 11.57 11.03
C ALA A 27 -5.88 10.45 10.87
N LEU A 28 -5.44 9.19 10.85
CA LEU A 28 -6.28 8.01 10.70
C LEU A 28 -6.69 7.38 12.04
N LYS A 29 -6.34 8.01 13.17
CA LYS A 29 -6.74 7.56 14.50
C LYS A 29 -8.28 7.52 14.60
N GLY A 30 -8.82 6.42 15.13
CA GLY A 30 -10.27 6.20 15.21
C GLY A 30 -10.92 5.71 13.91
N THR A 31 -10.12 5.40 12.89
CA THR A 31 -10.55 4.65 11.71
C THR A 31 -10.02 3.22 11.76
N SER A 32 -10.64 2.30 11.02
CA SER A 32 -10.14 0.94 10.82
C SER A 32 -8.98 0.85 9.80
N CYS A 33 -8.38 1.98 9.44
CA CYS A 33 -7.27 2.06 8.49
C CYS A 33 -5.92 2.09 9.22
N GLY A 34 -5.14 1.02 9.05
CA GLY A 34 -3.77 0.96 9.56
C GLY A 34 -2.80 1.79 8.71
N VAL A 35 -1.65 2.15 9.28
CA VAL A 35 -0.54 2.77 8.53
C VAL A 35 0.71 1.93 8.74
N ARG A 36 1.28 1.46 7.63
CA ARG A 36 2.52 0.68 7.62
C ARG A 36 3.62 1.48 6.94
N GLU A 37 4.78 1.52 7.57
CA GLU A 37 5.98 2.09 6.94
C GLU A 37 6.75 0.97 6.23
N GLU A 38 7.24 1.27 5.03
CA GLU A 38 7.97 0.32 4.19
C GLU A 38 9.33 0.89 3.81
N PHE A 39 10.36 0.07 3.97
CA PHE A 39 11.72 0.38 3.56
C PHE A 39 12.13 -0.55 2.43
N SER A 40 12.49 0.02 1.28
CA SER A 40 12.93 -0.73 0.11
C SER A 40 14.39 -0.43 -0.23
N ILE A 41 15.22 -1.47 -0.27
CA ILE A 41 16.62 -1.37 -0.74
C ILE A 41 16.78 -1.78 -2.20
N THR A 42 15.69 -2.22 -2.83
CA THR A 42 15.68 -2.66 -4.22
C THR A 42 15.74 -1.47 -5.14
N ASN A 43 16.41 -1.62 -6.29
CA ASN A 43 16.42 -0.58 -7.32
C ASN A 43 14.97 -0.23 -7.73
N LYS A 44 14.62 1.06 -7.63
CA LYS A 44 13.27 1.60 -7.91
C LYS A 44 12.75 1.17 -9.28
N GLN A 45 13.54 1.35 -10.33
CA GLN A 45 13.14 1.07 -11.70
C GLN A 45 12.81 -0.41 -11.90
N LYS A 46 13.65 -1.29 -11.33
CA LYS A 46 13.39 -2.73 -11.30
C LYS A 46 12.12 -3.08 -10.52
N ARG A 47 11.92 -2.48 -9.34
CA ARG A 47 10.72 -2.73 -8.50
C ARG A 47 9.43 -2.36 -9.25
N ILE A 48 9.42 -1.24 -9.97
CA ILE A 48 8.27 -0.81 -10.77
C ILE A 48 8.01 -1.82 -11.90
N LEU A 49 9.05 -2.18 -12.66
CA LEU A 49 8.92 -3.14 -13.76
C LEU A 49 8.40 -4.50 -13.27
N ASP A 50 9.05 -5.07 -12.25
CA ASP A 50 8.70 -6.38 -11.69
C ASP A 50 7.25 -6.42 -11.17
N ALA A 51 6.75 -5.31 -10.60
CA ALA A 51 5.39 -5.23 -10.09
C ALA A 51 4.34 -5.21 -11.21
N PHE A 52 4.58 -4.53 -12.33
CA PHE A 52 3.61 -4.39 -13.41
C PHE A 52 3.69 -5.51 -14.46
N GLU A 53 4.88 -6.06 -14.70
CA GLU A 53 5.12 -7.00 -15.81
C GLU A 53 4.23 -8.23 -15.73
N ALA A 54 4.20 -8.90 -14.58
CA ALA A 54 3.39 -10.10 -14.41
C ALA A 54 1.87 -9.81 -14.53
N PRO A 55 1.28 -8.84 -13.81
CA PRO A 55 -0.14 -8.49 -13.93
C PRO A 55 -0.61 -8.06 -15.32
N LEU A 56 0.21 -7.27 -16.04
CA LEU A 56 -0.14 -6.81 -17.38
C LEU A 56 -0.04 -7.95 -18.40
N SER A 57 1.04 -8.73 -18.37
CA SER A 57 1.27 -9.84 -19.30
C SER A 57 0.21 -10.93 -19.20
N SER A 58 -0.30 -11.16 -17.99
CA SER A 58 -1.34 -12.15 -17.71
C SER A 58 -2.77 -11.56 -17.71
N ARG A 59 -2.92 -10.26 -17.97
CA ARG A 59 -4.20 -9.54 -18.11
C ARG A 59 -5.09 -9.58 -16.86
N PHE A 60 -4.51 -9.70 -15.66
CA PHE A 60 -5.28 -9.67 -14.40
C PHE A 60 -5.26 -8.30 -13.71
N LEU A 61 -4.51 -7.32 -14.23
CA LEU A 61 -4.59 -5.94 -13.73
C LEU A 61 -5.78 -5.21 -14.35
N TRP A 62 -6.72 -4.78 -13.51
CA TRP A 62 -7.84 -3.95 -13.92
C TRP A 62 -7.76 -2.60 -13.24
N ALA A 63 -8.04 -1.56 -14.02
CA ALA A 63 -8.12 -0.19 -13.56
C ALA A 63 -9.38 0.46 -14.12
N HIS A 64 -9.88 1.48 -13.44
CA HIS A 64 -10.95 2.31 -13.98
C HIS A 64 -10.44 3.08 -15.21
N THR A 65 -11.32 3.38 -16.17
CA THR A 65 -10.95 4.08 -17.42
C THR A 65 -10.30 5.42 -17.16
N ASP A 66 -10.71 6.14 -16.10
CA ASP A 66 -10.14 7.43 -15.70
C ASP A 66 -8.62 7.38 -15.43
N VAL A 67 -8.05 6.19 -15.17
CA VAL A 67 -6.59 6.04 -15.05
C VAL A 67 -5.90 6.31 -16.39
N LEU A 68 -6.55 5.97 -17.51
CA LEU A 68 -6.04 6.23 -18.85
C LEU A 68 -6.13 7.70 -19.23
N ASP A 69 -7.12 8.41 -18.69
CA ASP A 69 -7.30 9.86 -18.89
C ASP A 69 -6.44 10.71 -17.92
N GLY A 70 -5.70 10.05 -17.03
CA GLY A 70 -4.87 10.66 -16.01
C GLY A 70 -3.36 10.61 -16.32
N PRO A 71 -2.53 11.22 -15.45
CA PRO A 71 -1.08 11.30 -15.64
C PRO A 71 -0.36 9.94 -15.57
N VAL A 72 -1.05 8.89 -15.08
CA VAL A 72 -0.53 7.53 -15.02
C VAL A 72 -0.25 6.98 -16.42
N TYR A 73 -1.11 7.30 -17.40
CA TYR A 73 -0.99 6.75 -18.75
C TYR A 73 0.31 7.17 -19.43
N ASP A 74 0.63 8.47 -19.40
CA ASP A 74 1.87 8.99 -19.98
C ASP A 74 3.09 8.40 -19.29
N GLN A 75 3.07 8.31 -17.94
CA GLN A 75 4.15 7.66 -17.20
C GLN A 75 4.32 6.19 -17.60
N MET A 76 3.25 5.41 -17.73
CA MET A 76 3.34 4.00 -18.15
C MET A 76 3.85 3.84 -19.58
N ARG A 77 3.40 4.69 -20.51
CA ARG A 77 3.81 4.65 -21.93
C ARG A 77 5.27 5.02 -22.11
N ASP A 78 5.72 6.04 -21.40
CA ASP A 78 7.03 6.67 -21.60
C ASP A 78 8.10 6.12 -20.62
N PHE A 79 7.71 5.24 -19.70
CA PHE A 79 8.62 4.64 -18.71
C PHE A 79 9.77 3.88 -19.37
N ASN A 80 11.00 4.28 -19.04
CA ASN A 80 12.20 3.58 -19.48
C ASN A 80 13.00 3.10 -18.26
N PRO A 81 13.09 1.78 -17.99
CA PRO A 81 13.78 1.26 -16.80
C PRO A 81 15.30 1.52 -16.79
N ALA A 82 15.89 1.93 -17.92
CA ALA A 82 17.30 2.32 -18.01
C ALA A 82 17.55 3.76 -17.53
N LEU A 83 16.51 4.60 -17.40
CA LEU A 83 16.62 5.98 -16.95
C LEU A 83 16.32 6.07 -15.45
N THR A 84 17.12 6.85 -14.72
CA THR A 84 16.93 7.07 -13.28
C THR A 84 16.17 8.37 -12.99
N ASN A 85 16.24 9.35 -13.90
CA ASN A 85 15.58 10.65 -13.75
C ASN A 85 14.48 10.79 -14.81
N GLN A 86 13.27 10.36 -14.46
CA GLN A 86 12.07 10.46 -15.30
C GLN A 86 10.83 10.59 -14.40
N PRO A 87 9.71 11.11 -14.91
CA PRO A 87 8.46 11.12 -14.15
C PRO A 87 7.95 9.68 -13.95
N ASP A 88 7.97 9.20 -12.71
CA ASP A 88 7.54 7.85 -12.37
C ASP A 88 6.72 7.77 -11.07
N ASP A 89 6.41 8.89 -10.41
CA ASP A 89 5.80 8.89 -9.07
C ASP A 89 4.44 8.15 -8.98
N PHE A 90 3.60 8.25 -10.02
CA PHE A 90 2.28 7.62 -10.00
C PHE A 90 2.37 6.12 -10.25
N ILE A 91 3.19 5.71 -11.22
CA ILE A 91 3.44 4.29 -11.48
C ILE A 91 4.23 3.67 -10.34
N ASP A 92 5.09 4.42 -9.65
CA ASP A 92 5.80 3.94 -8.48
C ASP A 92 4.86 3.63 -7.31
N SER A 93 3.94 4.56 -7.03
CA SER A 93 2.88 4.38 -6.03
C SER A 93 1.99 3.18 -6.38
N GLY A 94 1.65 3.02 -7.67
CA GLY A 94 0.87 1.88 -8.19
C GLY A 94 1.61 0.56 -8.05
N ALA A 95 2.91 0.51 -8.36
CA ALA A 95 3.76 -0.66 -8.19
C ALA A 95 3.78 -1.10 -6.72
N GLY A 96 3.95 -0.14 -5.80
CA GLY A 96 3.87 -0.39 -4.36
C GLY A 96 2.52 -1.04 -3.97
N ALA A 97 1.41 -0.49 -4.45
CA ALA A 97 0.08 -1.05 -4.18
C ALA A 97 -0.07 -2.49 -4.72
N ILE A 98 0.39 -2.73 -5.96
CA ILE A 98 0.34 -4.06 -6.59
C ILE A 98 1.18 -5.07 -5.80
N SER A 99 2.41 -4.72 -5.42
CA SER A 99 3.30 -5.61 -4.66
C SER A 99 2.76 -5.99 -3.28
N GLN A 100 1.92 -5.14 -2.67
CA GLN A 100 1.27 -5.44 -1.38
C GLN A 100 0.01 -6.28 -1.52
N THR A 101 -0.50 -6.50 -2.74
CA THR A 101 -1.63 -7.41 -2.92
C THR A 101 -1.17 -8.86 -2.74
N PRO A 102 -1.79 -9.63 -1.83
CA PRO A 102 -1.48 -11.03 -1.71
C PRO A 102 -1.84 -11.74 -3.01
N VAL A 103 -0.98 -12.63 -3.50
CA VAL A 103 -1.31 -13.53 -4.61
C VAL A 103 -2.58 -14.29 -4.23
N ARG A 104 -3.67 -14.05 -4.96
CA ARG A 104 -4.96 -14.71 -4.75
C ARG A 104 -4.87 -16.13 -5.29
N ILE A 105 -4.23 -17.04 -4.54
CA ILE A 105 -4.36 -18.49 -4.80
C ILE A 105 -5.83 -18.85 -4.54
N GLY A 106 -6.47 -19.51 -5.52
CA GLY A 106 -7.92 -19.75 -5.64
C GLY A 106 -8.67 -19.75 -4.31
N LYS A 107 -9.39 -18.66 -4.02
CA LYS A 107 -10.18 -18.53 -2.79
C LYS A 107 -11.48 -19.31 -2.95
N VAL A 108 -11.67 -20.35 -2.15
CA VAL A 108 -13.00 -20.92 -1.91
C VAL A 108 -13.87 -19.83 -1.27
N VAL A 109 -14.96 -19.47 -1.93
CA VAL A 109 -15.96 -18.53 -1.42
C VAL A 109 -16.89 -19.25 -0.43
N GLY A 110 -16.99 -18.71 0.79
CA GLY A 110 -17.91 -19.15 1.85
C GLY A 110 -18.32 -17.96 2.72
N ILE A 111 -19.45 -18.09 3.43
CA ILE A 111 -20.01 -17.02 4.26
C ILE A 111 -19.08 -16.78 5.47
N PRO A 112 -18.57 -15.56 5.69
CA PRO A 112 -17.72 -15.28 6.85
C PRO A 112 -18.53 -15.38 8.15
N THR A 113 -18.13 -16.25 9.06
CA THR A 113 -18.75 -16.44 10.39
C THR A 113 -17.95 -15.80 11.53
N GLY A 114 -16.94 -14.99 11.23
CA GLY A 114 -16.12 -14.30 12.24
C GLY A 114 -16.55 -12.85 12.45
N HIS A 115 -16.70 -12.44 13.72
CA HIS A 115 -16.84 -11.03 14.08
C HIS A 115 -15.57 -10.27 13.67
N ALA A 116 -15.73 -9.19 12.91
CA ALA A 116 -14.63 -8.30 12.53
C ALA A 116 -14.15 -7.54 13.78
N ARG A 117 -12.83 -7.54 14.02
CA ARG A 117 -12.23 -6.67 15.04
C ARG A 117 -12.36 -5.21 14.59
N GLU A 118 -12.78 -4.35 15.52
CA GLU A 118 -12.98 -2.92 15.28
C GLU A 118 -11.65 -2.16 15.20
N ASP A 119 -10.60 -2.66 15.87
CA ASP A 119 -9.29 -2.02 15.97
C ASP A 119 -8.16 -2.87 15.38
N TRP A 120 -7.25 -2.19 14.66
CA TRP A 120 -6.06 -2.80 14.04
C TRP A 120 -4.84 -2.89 14.97
N GLN A 121 -4.86 -2.18 16.11
CA GLN A 121 -3.77 -2.21 17.07
C GLN A 121 -3.76 -3.54 17.82
N LEU A 122 -2.57 -4.12 18.03
CA LEU A 122 -2.40 -5.12 19.08
C LEU A 122 -2.74 -4.44 20.40
N SER A 123 -3.58 -5.08 21.23
CA SER A 123 -3.68 -4.71 22.63
C SER A 123 -2.30 -4.91 23.24
N ASP A 124 -1.50 -3.86 23.30
CA ASP A 124 -0.30 -3.85 24.11
C ASP A 124 -0.80 -4.05 25.54
N GLY A 125 -0.34 -5.12 26.20
CA GLY A 125 -0.81 -5.46 27.52
C GLY A 125 -0.45 -4.35 28.49
N ASP A 126 -1.44 -3.56 28.92
CA ASP A 126 -1.29 -2.60 30.01
C ASP A 126 -0.90 -3.38 31.28
N HIS A 127 0.39 -3.48 31.57
CA HIS A 127 0.89 -3.93 32.86
C HIS A 127 1.08 -2.71 33.75
N LEU A 128 0.05 -2.37 34.52
CA LEU A 128 0.20 -1.51 35.69
C LEU A 128 1.04 -2.28 36.72
N VAL A 129 2.28 -1.84 36.91
CA VAL A 129 3.14 -2.33 37.99
C VAL A 129 2.77 -1.52 39.23
N ASP A 130 2.08 -2.14 40.16
CA ASP A 130 1.83 -1.55 41.47
C ASP A 130 3.16 -1.57 42.24
N VAL A 131 3.61 -0.41 42.69
CA VAL A 131 4.82 -0.29 43.52
C VAL A 131 4.35 0.09 44.91
N ASP A 132 4.21 -0.91 45.77
CA ASP A 132 4.01 -0.71 47.20
C ASP A 132 5.29 -0.08 47.81
N TYR A 133 5.12 1.04 48.52
CA TYR A 133 6.05 1.51 49.55
C TYR A 133 5.30 1.70 50.87
#